data_AF-A0A7W2MH06-F1
#
_entry.id   AF-A0A7W2MH06-F1
#
_cell.length_a   1.000
_cell.length_b   1.000
_cell.length_c   1.000
_cell.angle_alpha   90.00
_cell.angle_beta   90.00
_cell.angle_gamma   90.00
#
_symmetry.space_group_name_H-M   'P 1'
#
loop_
_entity.id
_entity.type
_entity.pdbx_description
1 polymer ?
#
loop_
_entity_poly.entity_id
_entity_poly.type
_entity_poly.pdbx_seq_one_letter_code
_entity_poly.pdbx_strand_id
1 'polypeptide(L)'
;MLFNGSFSTDCPIRQKIREFYRIDENIAVDHILPVAEVNVSARSRAWERARKMVLQIRKDQSGNGAIDALLKEYSLSSEEGVVLMCLAEALLRVPDKHTQDALIRDKISQGQWSSHLGSSDSLFVNASSWGLLITGTMVNYADKRKKDRFGLLKKVIGRLGEPVIRKSMNYAMKIMGKQFVMGETIQAATERAATKEQQGYVYSYDMLGEGARTMGDADRYFKAYQVAIDAIGGVARASGKSDPRRVPGISVKLSAIHPRYEFTHKARVMAEIVPKLKALCLQAKSYNIGLTVDAEESERLDISLDIIEAV
;
A
#
# COMPACT_ATOMS: atom_id res chain seq x y z
N MET A 1 -30.89 20.79 12.72
CA MET A 1 -31.02 19.92 13.90
C MET A 1 -29.87 20.24 14.84
N LEU A 2 -30.17 20.57 16.09
CA LEU A 2 -29.14 20.65 17.13
C LEU A 2 -28.78 19.22 17.54
N PHE A 3 -27.49 18.95 17.68
CA PHE A 3 -27.00 17.67 18.19
C PHE A 3 -27.32 17.58 19.68
N ASN A 4 -28.15 16.61 20.07
CA ASN A 4 -28.57 16.40 21.46
C ASN A 4 -27.87 15.19 22.12
N GLY A 5 -26.79 14.69 21.50
CA GLY A 5 -26.01 13.58 22.04
C GLY A 5 -24.98 14.04 23.08
N SER A 6 -24.60 13.13 23.99
CA SER A 6 -23.44 13.32 24.87
C SER A 6 -22.17 12.82 24.18
N PHE A 7 -21.07 13.56 24.31
CA PHE A 7 -19.74 13.08 23.91
C PHE A 7 -19.09 12.19 24.98
N SER A 8 -19.67 12.15 26.18
CA SER A 8 -19.26 11.24 27.25
C SER A 8 -19.89 9.86 27.05
N THR A 9 -19.11 8.82 27.29
CA THR A 9 -19.57 7.42 27.24
C THR A 9 -19.60 6.84 28.65
N ASP A 10 -20.58 5.96 28.91
CA ASP A 10 -20.72 5.28 30.20
C ASP A 10 -19.63 4.21 30.43
N CYS A 11 -18.91 3.80 29.37
CA CYS A 11 -17.80 2.88 29.48
C CYS A 11 -16.52 3.63 29.90
N PRO A 12 -15.97 3.38 31.12
CA PRO A 12 -14.83 4.14 31.63
C PRO A 12 -13.57 4.02 30.76
N ILE A 13 -13.35 2.85 30.14
CA ILE A 13 -12.20 2.61 29.26
C ILE A 13 -12.33 3.45 27.98
N ARG A 14 -13.52 3.46 27.37
CA ARG A 14 -13.79 4.26 26.16
C ARG A 14 -13.71 5.75 26.46
N GLN A 15 -14.18 6.17 27.63
CA GLN A 15 -14.08 7.55 28.08
C GLN A 15 -12.63 7.98 28.23
N LYS A 16 -11.79 7.14 28.83
CA LYS A 16 -10.34 7.40 28.96
C LYS A 16 -9.64 7.52 27.60
N ILE A 17 -10.00 6.67 26.62
CA ILE A 17 -9.46 6.77 25.25
C ILE A 17 -9.81 8.14 24.63
N ARG A 18 -11.05 8.61 24.79
CA ARG A 18 -11.49 9.92 24.27
C ARG A 18 -10.80 11.09 24.96
N GLU A 19 -10.62 11.02 26.27
CA GLU A 19 -9.87 12.02 27.04
C GLU A 19 -8.43 12.16 26.55
N PHE A 20 -7.83 11.06 26.07
CA PHE A 20 -6.46 11.02 25.55
C PHE A 20 -6.34 11.41 24.07
N TYR A 21 -7.44 11.81 23.40
CA TYR A 21 -7.42 12.01 21.96
C TYR A 21 -6.52 13.17 21.49
N ARG A 22 -6.44 14.26 22.28
CA ARG A 22 -5.63 15.45 21.97
C ARG A 22 -4.98 16.05 23.23
N ILE A 23 -4.50 15.19 24.13
CA ILE A 23 -3.77 15.65 25.32
C ILE A 23 -2.45 16.31 24.93
N ASP A 24 -1.90 17.12 25.85
CA ASP A 24 -0.57 17.70 25.69
C ASP A 24 0.48 16.59 25.55
N GLU A 25 1.45 16.80 24.66
CA GLU A 25 2.48 15.81 24.36
C GLU A 25 3.35 15.51 25.58
N ASN A 26 3.66 16.50 26.43
CA ASN A 26 4.45 16.26 27.64
C ASN A 26 3.70 15.33 28.60
N ILE A 27 2.39 15.54 28.76
CA ILE A 27 1.53 14.68 29.57
C ILE A 27 1.52 13.25 29.00
N ALA A 28 1.41 13.09 27.67
CA ALA A 28 1.46 11.78 27.04
C ALA A 28 2.80 11.05 27.27
N VAL A 29 3.92 11.77 27.13
CA VAL A 29 5.27 11.26 27.35
C VAL A 29 5.46 10.83 28.80
N ASP A 30 5.02 11.66 29.76
CA ASP A 30 5.09 11.35 31.20
C ASP A 30 4.29 10.08 31.55
N HIS A 31 3.19 9.80 30.84
CA HIS A 31 2.43 8.56 31.00
C HIS A 31 3.15 7.33 30.41
N ILE A 32 3.89 7.47 29.31
CA ILE A 32 4.48 6.35 28.57
C ILE A 32 5.87 5.98 29.10
N LEU A 33 6.71 6.96 29.46
CA LEU A 33 8.10 6.76 29.84
C LEU A 33 8.29 5.71 30.96
N PRO A 34 7.52 5.72 32.07
CA PRO A 34 7.70 4.75 33.14
C PRO A 34 7.43 3.30 32.69
N VAL A 35 6.52 3.10 31.74
CA VAL A 35 6.17 1.77 31.21
C VAL A 35 7.15 1.33 30.13
N ALA A 36 7.75 2.28 29.42
CA ALA A 36 8.76 2.03 28.39
C ALA A 36 10.18 1.82 28.96
N GLU A 37 10.40 2.10 30.24
CA GLU A 37 11.71 1.99 30.86
C GLU A 37 12.18 0.53 30.94
N VAL A 38 13.40 0.29 30.44
CA VAL A 38 14.04 -1.03 30.47
C VAL A 38 15.40 -0.93 31.17
N ASN A 39 15.72 -1.98 31.93
CA ASN A 39 17.01 -2.07 32.62
C ASN A 39 18.20 -2.11 31.65
N VAL A 40 19.38 -1.78 32.16
CA VAL A 40 20.62 -1.66 31.37
C VAL A 40 20.95 -2.95 30.61
N SER A 41 20.71 -4.10 31.21
CA SER A 41 20.96 -5.41 30.60
C SER A 41 20.04 -5.65 29.38
N ALA A 42 18.75 -5.36 29.51
CA ALA A 42 17.79 -5.45 28.41
C ALA A 42 18.12 -4.47 27.29
N ARG A 43 18.50 -3.23 27.65
CA ARG A 43 18.92 -2.20 26.70
C ARG A 43 20.14 -2.63 25.88
N SER A 44 21.16 -3.20 26.54
CA SER A 44 22.36 -3.71 25.88
C SER A 44 22.04 -4.85 24.90
N ARG A 45 21.20 -5.81 25.30
CA ARG A 45 20.76 -6.90 24.40
C ARG A 45 19.98 -6.39 23.20
N ALA A 46 19.07 -5.44 23.41
CA ALA A 46 18.29 -4.82 22.34
C ALA A 46 19.20 -4.08 21.35
N TRP A 47 20.17 -3.31 21.86
CA TRP A 47 21.14 -2.59 21.04
C TRP A 47 21.97 -3.53 20.17
N GLU A 48 22.53 -4.60 20.74
CA GLU A 48 23.36 -5.54 19.98
C GLU A 48 22.54 -6.29 18.92
N ARG A 49 21.29 -6.67 19.24
CA ARG A 49 20.38 -7.28 18.28
C ARG A 49 20.05 -6.32 17.13
N ALA A 50 19.70 -5.07 17.44
CA ALA A 50 19.41 -4.04 16.44
C ALA A 50 20.62 -3.79 15.54
N ARG A 51 21.82 -3.66 16.14
CA ARG A 51 23.08 -3.50 15.40
C ARG A 51 23.33 -4.65 14.43
N LYS A 52 23.19 -5.90 14.85
CA LYS A 52 23.35 -7.08 13.98
C LYS A 52 22.37 -7.05 12.80
N MET A 53 21.10 -6.72 13.06
CA MET A 53 20.09 -6.61 12.00
C MET A 53 20.43 -5.50 10.99
N VAL A 54 20.83 -4.32 11.47
CA VAL A 54 21.20 -3.19 10.59
C VAL A 54 22.42 -3.51 9.75
N LEU A 55 23.46 -4.13 10.32
CA LEU A 55 24.66 -4.52 9.58
C LEU A 55 24.35 -5.57 8.50
N GLN A 56 23.49 -6.54 8.82
CA GLN A 56 23.04 -7.55 7.85
C GLN A 56 22.24 -6.91 6.71
N ILE A 57 21.27 -6.04 7.02
CA ILE A 57 20.47 -5.32 6.01
C ILE A 57 21.39 -4.51 5.07
N ARG A 58 22.36 -3.77 5.62
CA ARG A 58 23.31 -2.98 4.82
C ARG A 58 24.17 -3.86 3.90
N LYS A 59 24.60 -5.03 4.39
CA LYS A 59 25.34 -6.00 3.59
C LYS A 59 24.48 -6.54 2.45
N ASP A 60 23.22 -6.89 2.71
CA ASP A 60 22.31 -7.47 1.71
C ASP A 60 21.81 -6.44 0.68
N GLN A 61 21.66 -5.17 1.06
CA GLN A 61 21.25 -4.09 0.16
C GLN A 61 22.33 -3.71 -0.88
N SER A 62 23.60 -4.01 -0.60
CA SER A 62 24.72 -3.67 -1.50
C SER A 62 24.63 -4.33 -2.91
N GLY A 63 23.72 -5.29 -3.11
CA GLY A 63 23.45 -5.94 -4.40
C GLY A 63 22.14 -5.56 -5.12
N ASN A 64 21.28 -4.71 -4.55
CA ASN A 64 19.87 -4.56 -5.01
C ASN A 64 19.46 -3.18 -5.54
N GLY A 65 20.39 -2.24 -5.72
CA GLY A 65 20.10 -0.92 -6.30
C GLY A 65 19.89 -0.96 -7.81
N ALA A 66 18.90 -1.69 -8.31
CA ALA A 66 18.72 -1.87 -9.75
C ALA A 66 18.25 -0.58 -10.47
N ILE A 67 17.53 0.29 -9.73
CA ILE A 67 17.20 1.65 -10.17
C ILE A 67 18.46 2.52 -10.15
N ASP A 68 19.25 2.49 -9.07
CA ASP A 68 20.52 3.22 -9.00
C ASP A 68 21.50 2.78 -10.09
N ALA A 69 21.52 1.50 -10.42
CA ALA A 69 22.31 0.94 -11.51
C ALA A 69 21.81 1.46 -12.86
N LEU A 70 20.50 1.50 -13.09
CA LEU A 70 19.91 2.08 -14.30
C LEU A 70 20.25 3.57 -14.44
N LEU A 71 20.15 4.35 -13.36
CA LEU A 71 20.49 5.77 -13.36
C LEU A 71 21.98 6.00 -13.64
N LYS A 72 22.85 5.19 -13.04
CA LYS A 72 24.30 5.25 -13.27
C LYS A 72 24.70 4.80 -14.68
N GLU A 73 24.17 3.68 -15.15
CA GLU A 73 24.47 3.09 -16.47
C GLU A 73 24.17 4.07 -17.61
N TYR A 74 23.08 4.84 -17.49
CA TYR A 74 22.66 5.82 -18.49
C TYR A 74 22.93 7.27 -18.11
N SER A 75 23.68 7.51 -17.02
CA SER A 75 24.01 8.86 -16.53
C SER A 75 22.79 9.77 -16.48
N LEU A 76 21.72 9.27 -15.86
CA LEU A 76 20.45 9.96 -15.69
C LEU A 76 20.48 10.79 -14.42
N SER A 77 19.98 12.02 -14.49
CA SER A 77 19.63 12.75 -13.28
C SER A 77 18.43 12.09 -12.59
N SER A 78 18.22 12.39 -11.31
CA SER A 78 17.03 11.90 -10.61
C SER A 78 15.73 12.38 -11.29
N GLU A 79 15.69 13.62 -11.80
CA GLU A 79 14.53 14.14 -12.54
C GLU A 79 14.29 13.38 -13.86
N GLU A 80 15.36 13.07 -14.60
CA GLU A 80 15.29 12.27 -15.82
C GLU A 80 14.81 10.83 -15.51
N GLY A 81 15.27 10.27 -14.41
CA GLY A 81 14.80 8.98 -13.89
C GLY A 81 13.31 8.96 -13.61
N VAL A 82 12.79 9.97 -12.91
CA VAL A 82 11.34 10.08 -12.59
C VAL A 82 10.52 10.13 -13.87
N VAL A 83 10.92 10.96 -14.83
CA VAL A 83 10.23 11.09 -16.12
C VAL A 83 10.24 9.77 -16.89
N LEU A 84 11.38 9.08 -16.90
CA LEU A 84 11.54 7.79 -17.57
C LEU A 84 10.67 6.69 -16.94
N MET A 85 10.53 6.69 -15.60
CA MET A 85 9.66 5.75 -14.91
C MET A 85 8.17 6.06 -15.11
N CYS A 86 7.78 7.34 -15.16
CA CYS A 86 6.42 7.75 -15.52
C CYS A 86 6.06 7.27 -16.94
N LEU A 87 7.00 7.42 -17.89
CA LEU A 87 6.84 6.90 -19.24
C LEU A 87 6.69 5.37 -19.24
N ALA A 88 7.56 4.68 -18.51
CA ALA A 88 7.53 3.23 -18.41
C ALA A 88 6.19 2.73 -17.84
N GLU A 89 5.67 3.37 -16.79
CA GLU A 89 4.36 3.06 -16.21
C GLU A 89 3.21 3.31 -17.21
N ALA A 90 3.22 4.44 -17.90
CA ALA A 90 2.18 4.76 -18.88
C ALA A 90 2.13 3.73 -20.01
N LEU A 91 3.30 3.27 -20.49
CA LEU A 91 3.37 2.22 -21.51
C LEU A 91 2.86 0.87 -21.00
N LEU A 92 2.97 0.59 -19.71
CA LEU A 92 2.42 -0.64 -19.10
C LEU A 92 0.90 -0.64 -18.99
N ARG A 93 0.23 0.49 -19.19
CA ARG A 93 -1.23 0.55 -19.32
C ARG A 93 -1.73 0.07 -20.68
N VAL A 94 -0.83 -0.12 -21.66
CA VAL A 94 -1.16 -0.74 -22.95
C VAL A 94 -1.24 -2.26 -22.73
N PRO A 95 -2.42 -2.88 -22.88
CA PRO A 95 -2.66 -4.25 -22.42
C PRO A 95 -1.95 -5.32 -23.27
N ASP A 96 -1.65 -5.02 -24.54
CA ASP A 96 -1.00 -5.97 -25.45
C ASP A 96 0.45 -5.57 -25.76
N LYS A 97 1.34 -6.57 -25.69
CA LYS A 97 2.78 -6.39 -25.88
C LYS A 97 3.13 -5.92 -27.31
N HIS A 98 2.37 -6.36 -28.31
CA HIS A 98 2.61 -5.99 -29.70
C HIS A 98 2.39 -4.49 -29.94
N THR A 99 1.28 -3.93 -29.48
CA THR A 99 0.97 -2.51 -29.58
C THR A 99 1.92 -1.68 -28.74
N GLN A 100 2.31 -2.17 -27.56
CA GLN A 100 3.35 -1.54 -26.75
C GLN A 100 4.68 -1.44 -27.51
N ASP A 101 5.14 -2.54 -28.12
CA ASP A 101 6.38 -2.58 -28.92
C ASP A 101 6.31 -1.70 -30.18
N ALA A 102 5.17 -1.70 -30.87
CA ALA A 102 4.93 -0.85 -32.03
C ALA A 102 4.94 0.64 -31.64
N LEU A 103 4.37 0.99 -30.49
CA LEU A 103 4.35 2.37 -30.00
C LEU A 103 5.76 2.85 -29.64
N ILE A 104 6.56 2.01 -28.98
CA ILE A 104 7.97 2.30 -28.68
C ILE A 104 8.78 2.48 -29.97
N ARG A 105 8.61 1.57 -30.93
CA ARG A 105 9.37 1.61 -32.18
C ARG A 105 8.98 2.78 -33.06
N ASP A 106 7.70 2.99 -33.31
CA ASP A 106 7.24 3.91 -34.36
C ASP A 106 7.07 5.33 -33.85
N LYS A 107 6.67 5.52 -32.59
CA LYS A 107 6.28 6.85 -32.07
C LYS A 107 7.29 7.41 -31.09
N ILE A 108 7.93 6.54 -30.31
CA ILE A 108 8.89 6.98 -29.29
C ILE A 108 10.27 7.24 -29.88
N SER A 109 10.78 6.32 -30.72
CA SER A 109 12.11 6.45 -31.33
C SER A 109 12.19 7.60 -32.35
N GLN A 110 11.09 7.92 -33.03
CA GLN A 110 11.02 8.94 -34.07
C GLN A 110 10.72 10.35 -33.55
N GLY A 111 10.62 10.55 -32.22
CA GLY A 111 10.45 11.87 -31.61
C GLY A 111 9.08 12.54 -31.84
N GLN A 112 8.08 11.84 -32.38
CA GLN A 112 6.74 12.36 -32.70
C GLN A 112 5.80 12.36 -31.47
N TRP A 113 6.24 12.92 -30.36
CA TRP A 113 5.50 12.91 -29.09
C TRP A 113 4.44 14.01 -28.95
N SER A 114 4.65 15.14 -29.62
CA SER A 114 3.87 16.37 -29.41
C SER A 114 2.41 16.26 -29.84
N SER A 115 2.08 15.41 -30.81
CA SER A 115 0.71 15.28 -31.33
C SER A 115 -0.22 14.43 -30.46
N HIS A 116 0.32 13.57 -29.59
CA HIS A 116 -0.48 12.58 -28.84
C HIS A 116 -0.46 12.74 -27.32
N LEU A 117 0.47 13.52 -26.76
CA LEU A 117 0.51 13.80 -25.31
C LEU A 117 -0.19 15.10 -24.90
N GLY A 118 -0.54 15.95 -25.87
CA GLY A 118 -1.17 17.26 -25.61
C GLY A 118 -2.58 17.19 -25.02
N SER A 119 -3.19 16.01 -24.95
CA SER A 119 -4.58 15.79 -24.56
C SER A 119 -4.76 14.96 -23.28
N SER A 120 -3.69 14.52 -22.61
CA SER A 120 -3.82 13.68 -21.42
C SER A 120 -3.03 14.21 -20.23
N ASP A 121 -3.74 14.65 -19.19
CA ASP A 121 -3.19 14.97 -17.86
C ASP A 121 -2.59 13.73 -17.14
N SER A 122 -2.62 12.54 -17.78
CA SER A 122 -2.41 11.23 -17.14
C SER A 122 -0.96 10.77 -16.98
N LEU A 123 0.00 11.27 -17.77
CA LEU A 123 1.39 10.77 -17.76
C LEU A 123 2.15 11.02 -16.46
N PHE A 124 1.88 12.14 -15.80
CA PHE A 124 2.61 12.57 -14.61
C PHE A 124 1.80 12.41 -13.32
N VAL A 125 0.67 11.69 -13.37
CA VAL A 125 -0.22 11.49 -12.21
C VAL A 125 0.52 10.82 -11.05
N ASN A 126 1.47 9.94 -11.34
CA ASN A 126 2.26 9.21 -10.34
C ASN A 126 3.71 9.72 -10.22
N ALA A 127 4.00 10.93 -10.71
CA ALA A 127 5.35 11.49 -10.64
C ALA A 127 5.87 11.67 -9.21
N SER A 128 4.97 11.91 -8.25
CA SER A 128 5.30 11.98 -6.81
C SER A 128 5.73 10.62 -6.26
N SER A 129 5.07 9.52 -6.66
CA SER A 129 5.40 8.16 -6.24
C SER A 129 6.76 7.72 -6.78
N TRP A 130 7.03 7.97 -8.07
CA TRP A 130 8.34 7.70 -8.66
C TRP A 130 9.43 8.65 -8.14
N GLY A 131 9.07 9.91 -7.87
CA GLY A 131 9.91 10.89 -7.19
C GLY A 131 10.40 10.35 -5.85
N LEU A 132 9.47 9.96 -4.98
CA LEU A 132 9.79 9.39 -3.68
C LEU A 132 10.67 8.13 -3.79
N LEU A 133 10.38 7.25 -4.74
CA LEU A 133 11.17 6.02 -4.93
C LEU A 133 12.62 6.30 -5.36
N ILE A 134 12.83 7.33 -6.20
CA ILE A 134 14.14 7.65 -6.79
C ILE A 134 14.94 8.61 -5.91
N THR A 135 14.29 9.60 -5.29
CA THR A 135 14.97 10.66 -4.52
C THR A 135 14.88 10.45 -3.01
N GLY A 136 14.03 9.53 -2.53
CA GLY A 136 13.75 9.36 -1.10
C GLY A 136 12.99 10.52 -0.46
N THR A 137 12.55 11.51 -1.26
CA THR A 137 11.85 12.71 -0.79
C THR A 137 10.55 12.92 -1.56
N MET A 138 9.51 13.35 -0.87
CA MET A 138 8.26 13.72 -1.53
C MET A 138 8.48 15.06 -2.22
N VAL A 139 8.66 15.02 -3.55
CA VAL A 139 8.81 16.23 -4.35
C VAL A 139 7.46 16.57 -4.98
N ASN A 140 6.97 17.78 -4.73
CA ASN A 140 5.75 18.31 -5.34
C ASN A 140 6.00 18.61 -6.83
N TYR A 141 5.95 17.57 -7.66
CA TYR A 141 6.07 17.68 -9.11
C TYR A 141 4.77 18.20 -9.76
N ALA A 142 3.66 18.34 -9.04
CA ALA A 142 2.40 18.82 -9.60
C ALA A 142 2.50 20.28 -10.12
N ASP A 143 3.27 21.15 -9.46
CA ASP A 143 3.21 22.60 -9.68
C ASP A 143 4.26 23.20 -10.65
N LYS A 144 5.34 22.48 -10.99
CA LYS A 144 6.36 23.03 -11.92
C LYS A 144 5.91 22.90 -13.38
N ARG A 145 5.92 24.02 -14.10
CA ARG A 145 5.37 24.25 -15.45
C ARG A 145 5.46 23.02 -16.36
N LYS A 146 4.32 22.52 -16.84
CA LYS A 146 4.20 21.36 -17.76
C LYS A 146 5.22 21.41 -18.91
N LYS A 147 5.52 22.60 -19.44
CA LYS A 147 6.52 22.84 -20.50
C LYS A 147 7.94 22.33 -20.17
N ASP A 148 8.41 22.55 -18.93
CA ASP A 148 9.77 22.19 -18.52
C ASP A 148 9.94 20.66 -18.47
N ARG A 149 8.87 19.94 -18.06
CA ARG A 149 8.83 18.47 -18.03
C ARG A 149 8.75 17.82 -19.41
N PHE A 150 7.97 18.40 -20.33
CA PHE A 150 7.94 17.94 -21.72
C PHE A 150 9.29 18.14 -22.42
N GLY A 151 10.00 19.23 -22.12
CA GLY A 151 11.37 19.45 -22.58
C GLY A 151 12.34 18.40 -22.04
N LEU A 152 12.24 18.07 -20.76
CA LEU A 152 13.01 17.00 -20.11
C LEU A 152 12.73 15.64 -20.74
N LEU A 153 11.46 15.27 -20.94
CA LEU A 153 11.07 14.02 -21.61
C LEU A 153 11.66 13.93 -23.03
N LYS A 154 11.57 15.01 -23.82
CA LYS A 154 12.14 15.05 -25.18
C LYS A 154 13.66 14.88 -25.16
N LYS A 155 14.35 15.49 -24.20
CA LYS A 155 15.80 15.36 -24.00
C LYS A 155 16.20 13.94 -23.60
N VAL A 156 15.47 13.34 -22.65
CA VAL A 156 15.67 11.96 -22.18
C VAL A 156 15.50 10.98 -23.33
N ILE A 157 14.40 11.06 -24.09
CA ILE A 157 14.12 10.11 -25.18
C ILE A 157 15.09 10.30 -26.35
N GLY A 158 15.36 11.55 -26.74
CA GLY A 158 16.31 11.86 -27.80
C GLY A 158 17.73 11.40 -27.49
N ARG A 159 18.11 11.36 -26.21
CA ARG A 159 19.41 10.87 -25.74
C ARG A 159 19.46 9.34 -25.59
N LEU A 160 18.37 8.72 -25.14
CA LEU A 160 18.41 7.37 -24.59
C LEU A 160 17.88 6.26 -25.50
N GLY A 161 17.16 6.58 -26.58
CA GLY A 161 16.73 5.58 -27.57
C GLY A 161 15.84 4.44 -27.02
N GLU A 162 15.45 3.54 -27.91
CA GLU A 162 14.55 2.41 -27.59
C GLU A 162 15.09 1.45 -26.49
N PRO A 163 16.38 1.04 -26.49
CA PRO A 163 16.87 0.05 -25.53
C PRO A 163 16.72 0.47 -24.07
N VAL A 164 16.92 1.75 -23.76
CA VAL A 164 16.80 2.29 -22.40
C VAL A 164 15.35 2.30 -21.95
N ILE A 165 14.44 2.72 -22.83
CA ILE A 165 13.00 2.77 -22.54
C ILE A 165 12.49 1.36 -22.25
N ARG A 166 12.90 0.37 -23.05
CA ARG A 166 12.59 -1.04 -22.82
C ARG A 166 13.14 -1.56 -21.50
N LYS A 167 14.37 -1.21 -21.14
CA LYS A 167 14.99 -1.61 -19.87
C LYS A 167 14.25 -0.99 -18.68
N SER A 168 13.87 0.29 -18.77
CA SER A 168 13.08 0.99 -17.76
C SER A 168 11.68 0.43 -17.60
N MET A 169 11.04 -0.02 -18.69
CA MET A 169 9.76 -0.73 -18.62
C MET A 169 9.87 -2.07 -17.91
N ASN A 170 10.89 -2.86 -18.22
CA ASN A 170 11.15 -4.10 -17.50
C ASN A 170 11.38 -3.85 -16.00
N TYR A 171 12.03 -2.73 -15.66
CA TYR A 171 12.17 -2.32 -14.27
C TYR A 171 10.87 -1.87 -13.63
N ALA A 172 10.08 -1.03 -14.30
CA ALA A 172 8.77 -0.58 -13.80
C ALA A 172 7.84 -1.78 -13.56
N MET A 173 7.80 -2.76 -14.48
CA MET A 173 7.08 -4.02 -14.30
C MET A 173 7.59 -4.80 -13.09
N LYS A 174 8.92 -4.95 -12.97
CA LYS A 174 9.54 -5.69 -11.86
C LYS A 174 9.24 -5.02 -10.53
N ILE A 175 9.25 -3.69 -10.46
CA ILE A 175 8.98 -2.92 -9.25
C ILE A 175 7.50 -3.03 -8.89
N MET A 176 6.60 -2.74 -9.82
CA MET A 176 5.15 -2.82 -9.59
C MET A 176 4.71 -4.24 -9.22
N GLY A 177 5.18 -5.26 -9.95
CA GLY A 177 4.80 -6.65 -9.74
C GLY A 177 5.63 -7.43 -8.70
N LYS A 178 6.76 -6.91 -8.20
CA LYS A 178 7.56 -7.61 -7.16
C LYS A 178 7.76 -6.86 -5.86
N GLN A 179 7.75 -5.53 -5.86
CA GLN A 179 8.02 -4.73 -4.67
C GLN A 179 6.75 -4.12 -4.07
N PHE A 180 5.77 -3.74 -4.90
CA PHE A 180 4.54 -3.11 -4.41
C PHE A 180 3.39 -4.08 -4.22
N VAL A 181 3.24 -5.07 -5.11
CA VAL A 181 2.16 -6.06 -5.03
C VAL A 181 2.75 -7.47 -5.06
N MET A 182 2.27 -8.35 -4.17
CA MET A 182 2.73 -9.74 -4.10
C MET A 182 2.32 -10.54 -5.35
N GLY A 183 1.13 -10.28 -5.89
CA GLY A 183 0.62 -10.78 -7.17
C GLY A 183 -0.61 -9.98 -7.60
N GLU A 184 -0.90 -9.93 -8.90
CA GLU A 184 -2.06 -9.20 -9.44
C GLU A 184 -3.40 -9.76 -8.95
N THR A 185 -3.42 -11.05 -8.60
CA THR A 185 -4.56 -11.74 -8.00
C THR A 185 -4.14 -12.40 -6.70
N ILE A 186 -5.12 -12.71 -5.84
CA ILE A 186 -4.87 -13.41 -4.58
C ILE A 186 -4.30 -14.82 -4.81
N GLN A 187 -4.66 -15.47 -5.91
CA GLN A 187 -4.11 -16.76 -6.32
C GLN A 187 -2.62 -16.64 -6.65
N ALA A 188 -2.25 -15.68 -7.50
CA ALA A 188 -0.84 -15.44 -7.82
C ALA A 188 -0.02 -15.05 -6.58
N ALA A 189 -0.62 -14.26 -5.67
CA ALA A 189 0.03 -13.86 -4.42
C ALA A 189 0.29 -15.05 -3.49
N THR A 190 -0.68 -15.97 -3.36
CA THR A 190 -0.56 -17.17 -2.51
C THR A 190 0.39 -18.22 -3.10
N GLU A 191 0.37 -18.44 -4.41
CA GLU A 191 1.35 -19.31 -5.09
C GLU A 191 2.79 -18.84 -4.87
N ARG A 192 3.00 -17.52 -4.99
CA ARG A 192 4.31 -16.92 -4.76
C ARG A 192 4.75 -16.97 -3.29
N ALA A 193 3.81 -16.93 -2.35
CA ALA A 193 4.09 -16.98 -0.92
C ALA A 193 4.62 -18.35 -0.48
N ALA A 194 4.18 -19.43 -1.15
CA ALA A 194 4.47 -20.82 -0.77
C ALA A 194 5.96 -21.08 -0.49
N THR A 195 6.87 -20.54 -1.32
CA THR A 195 8.32 -20.72 -1.14
C THR A 195 8.83 -20.14 0.18
N LYS A 196 8.31 -18.99 0.61
CA LYS A 196 8.69 -18.36 1.88
C LYS A 196 7.94 -18.98 3.06
N GLU A 197 6.72 -19.47 2.86
CA GLU A 197 5.98 -20.21 3.89
C GLU A 197 6.69 -21.50 4.31
N GLN A 198 7.37 -22.19 3.37
CA GLN A 198 8.24 -23.33 3.68
C GLN A 198 9.43 -22.95 4.59
N GLN A 199 9.85 -21.69 4.57
CA GLN A 199 10.91 -21.16 5.45
C GLN A 199 10.36 -20.70 6.81
N GLY A 200 9.06 -20.87 7.06
CA GLY A 200 8.41 -20.51 8.31
C GLY A 200 7.76 -19.12 8.34
N TYR A 201 7.75 -18.39 7.21
CA TYR A 201 6.99 -17.13 7.12
C TYR A 201 5.48 -17.39 7.09
N VAL A 202 4.72 -16.39 7.54
CA VAL A 202 3.26 -16.36 7.48
C VAL A 202 2.85 -15.01 6.92
N TYR A 203 1.81 -14.98 6.10
CA TYR A 203 1.35 -13.78 5.40
C TYR A 203 -0.01 -13.31 5.92
N SER A 204 -0.20 -11.99 5.98
CA SER A 204 -1.52 -11.36 5.96
C SER A 204 -1.66 -10.60 4.65
N TYR A 205 -2.68 -10.89 3.84
CA TYR A 205 -2.86 -10.25 2.55
C TYR A 205 -3.65 -8.95 2.68
N ASP A 206 -3.04 -7.84 2.25
CA ASP A 206 -3.73 -6.56 2.05
C ASP A 206 -4.28 -6.49 0.63
N MET A 207 -5.60 -6.36 0.49
CA MET A 207 -6.29 -6.33 -0.80
C MET A 207 -6.31 -4.93 -1.44
N LEU A 208 -5.62 -3.95 -0.86
CA LEU A 208 -5.41 -2.58 -1.37
C LEU A 208 -6.69 -1.73 -1.54
N GLY A 209 -7.87 -2.28 -1.25
CA GLY A 209 -9.12 -1.54 -1.26
C GLY A 209 -9.25 -0.64 -0.05
N GLU A 210 -9.54 0.64 -0.27
CA GLU A 210 -9.77 1.64 0.77
C GLU A 210 -10.69 2.76 0.25
N GLY A 211 -11.34 3.48 1.17
CA GLY A 211 -12.02 4.74 0.84
C GLY A 211 -13.06 4.65 -0.27
N ALA A 212 -14.00 3.69 -0.18
CA ALA A 212 -15.09 3.55 -1.15
C ALA A 212 -15.80 4.90 -1.35
N ARG A 213 -16.06 5.30 -2.60
CA ARG A 213 -16.71 6.58 -2.91
C ARG A 213 -18.20 6.40 -3.20
N THR A 214 -18.56 5.21 -3.68
CA THR A 214 -19.93 4.82 -3.95
C THR A 214 -20.27 3.51 -3.25
N MET A 215 -21.56 3.17 -3.16
CA MET A 215 -21.95 1.84 -2.68
C MET A 215 -21.50 0.74 -3.66
N GLY A 216 -21.45 1.03 -4.97
CA GLY A 216 -20.89 0.11 -5.95
C GLY A 216 -19.42 -0.21 -5.71
N ASP A 217 -18.61 0.77 -5.30
CA ASP A 217 -17.23 0.52 -4.87
C ASP A 217 -17.20 -0.36 -3.61
N ALA A 218 -18.03 -0.04 -2.62
CA ALA A 218 -18.11 -0.77 -1.37
C ALA A 218 -18.49 -2.25 -1.56
N ASP A 219 -19.45 -2.53 -2.44
CA ASP A 219 -19.88 -3.88 -2.75
C ASP A 219 -18.83 -4.64 -3.57
N ARG A 220 -18.11 -3.95 -4.48
CA ARG A 220 -16.96 -4.52 -5.20
C ARG A 220 -15.85 -4.92 -4.23
N TYR A 221 -15.48 -4.06 -3.29
CA TYR A 221 -14.45 -4.37 -2.29
C TYR A 221 -14.89 -5.47 -1.34
N PHE A 222 -16.13 -5.43 -0.87
CA PHE A 222 -16.70 -6.49 -0.04
C PHE A 222 -16.61 -7.85 -0.75
N LYS A 223 -16.99 -7.92 -2.03
CA LYS A 223 -16.89 -9.15 -2.81
C LYS A 223 -15.44 -9.59 -3.01
N ALA A 224 -14.52 -8.66 -3.23
CA ALA A 224 -13.10 -8.95 -3.34
C ALA A 224 -12.54 -9.57 -2.05
N TYR A 225 -12.93 -9.07 -0.87
CA TYR A 225 -12.58 -9.69 0.41
C TYR A 225 -13.14 -11.10 0.55
N GLN A 226 -14.40 -11.34 0.17
CA GLN A 226 -14.98 -12.69 0.21
C GLN A 226 -14.19 -13.67 -0.67
N VAL A 227 -13.87 -13.29 -1.91
CA VAL A 227 -13.09 -14.12 -2.84
C VAL A 227 -11.68 -14.37 -2.28
N ALA A 228 -11.06 -13.37 -1.68
CA ALA A 228 -9.74 -13.50 -1.07
C ALA A 228 -9.76 -14.45 0.14
N ILE A 229 -10.77 -14.35 1.01
CA ILE A 229 -10.93 -15.25 2.16
C ILE A 229 -11.06 -16.71 1.69
N ASP A 230 -11.84 -16.98 0.64
CA ASP A 230 -11.98 -18.34 0.10
C ASP A 230 -10.65 -18.88 -0.44
N ALA A 231 -9.90 -18.05 -1.18
CA ALA A 231 -8.60 -18.44 -1.73
C ALA A 231 -7.56 -18.70 -0.63
N ILE A 232 -7.41 -17.77 0.32
CA ILE A 232 -6.49 -17.88 1.46
C ILE A 232 -6.89 -19.08 2.33
N GLY A 233 -8.18 -19.25 2.58
CA GLY A 233 -8.73 -20.35 3.36
C GLY A 233 -8.47 -21.72 2.74
N GLY A 234 -8.53 -21.82 1.40
CA GLY A 234 -8.13 -23.02 0.68
C GLY A 234 -6.67 -23.41 0.94
N VAL A 235 -5.76 -22.42 0.88
CA VAL A 235 -4.33 -22.61 1.17
C VAL A 235 -4.12 -22.99 2.64
N ALA A 236 -4.80 -22.33 3.57
CA ALA A 236 -4.71 -22.62 5.00
C ALA A 236 -5.14 -24.07 5.31
N ARG A 237 -6.28 -24.53 4.75
CA ARG A 237 -6.73 -25.92 4.90
C ARG A 237 -5.75 -26.92 4.30
N ALA A 238 -5.21 -26.64 3.12
CA ALA A 238 -4.23 -27.50 2.46
C ALA A 238 -2.93 -27.63 3.27
N SER A 239 -2.59 -26.63 4.10
CA SER A 239 -1.40 -26.68 4.96
C SER A 239 -1.49 -27.71 6.11
N GLY A 240 -2.70 -28.14 6.47
CA GLY A 240 -2.94 -29.07 7.59
C GLY A 240 -2.69 -28.47 8.99
N LYS A 241 -2.37 -27.18 9.11
CA LYS A 241 -2.13 -26.51 10.39
C LYS A 241 -3.44 -26.06 11.02
N SER A 242 -3.58 -26.27 12.33
CA SER A 242 -4.77 -25.89 13.10
C SER A 242 -4.65 -24.57 13.86
N ASP A 243 -3.45 -24.00 14.00
CA ASP A 243 -3.26 -22.69 14.64
C ASP A 243 -3.47 -21.57 13.61
N PRO A 244 -4.48 -20.69 13.76
CA PRO A 244 -4.74 -19.58 12.85
C PRO A 244 -3.58 -18.58 12.75
N ARG A 245 -2.64 -18.59 13.70
CA ARG A 245 -1.43 -17.74 13.68
C ARG A 245 -0.31 -18.30 12.80
N ARG A 246 -0.42 -19.56 12.36
CA ARG A 246 0.59 -20.27 11.56
C ARG A 246 0.17 -20.53 10.11
N VAL A 247 -0.99 -20.00 9.72
CA VAL A 247 -1.57 -20.04 8.39
C VAL A 247 -1.77 -18.61 7.89
N PRO A 248 -1.85 -18.38 6.57
CA PRO A 248 -2.09 -17.05 6.04
C PRO A 248 -3.44 -16.49 6.50
N GLY A 249 -3.52 -15.17 6.63
CA GLY A 249 -4.72 -14.40 6.96
C GLY A 249 -4.96 -13.25 6.00
N ILE A 250 -5.94 -12.41 6.31
CA ILE A 250 -6.33 -11.24 5.51
C ILE A 250 -6.40 -9.97 6.35
N SER A 251 -6.06 -8.84 5.75
CA SER A 251 -6.29 -7.50 6.28
C SER A 251 -7.45 -6.83 5.54
N VAL A 252 -8.36 -6.20 6.28
CA VAL A 252 -9.53 -5.50 5.74
C VAL A 252 -9.60 -4.07 6.26
N LYS A 253 -10.07 -3.15 5.41
CA LYS A 253 -10.28 -1.73 5.75
C LYS A 253 -11.77 -1.42 5.81
N LEU A 254 -12.23 -0.75 6.86
CA LEU A 254 -13.65 -0.44 7.05
C LEU A 254 -14.14 0.61 6.05
N SER A 255 -13.27 1.55 5.69
CA SER A 255 -13.54 2.53 4.63
C SER A 255 -13.78 1.88 3.27
N ALA A 256 -13.27 0.68 3.02
CA ALA A 256 -13.46 -0.03 1.77
C ALA A 256 -14.88 -0.60 1.63
N ILE A 257 -15.57 -0.91 2.74
CA ILE A 257 -16.86 -1.61 2.71
C ILE A 257 -18.06 -0.69 2.95
N HIS A 258 -17.86 0.63 3.06
CA HIS A 258 -18.94 1.59 3.13
C HIS A 258 -18.48 3.01 2.75
N PRO A 259 -19.21 3.72 1.87
CA PRO A 259 -18.73 4.99 1.31
C PRO A 259 -18.76 6.16 2.29
N ARG A 260 -19.54 6.04 3.38
CA ARG A 260 -19.68 7.06 4.43
C ARG A 260 -19.23 6.52 5.78
N TYR A 261 -18.07 5.88 5.82
CA TYR A 261 -17.42 5.48 7.05
C TYR A 261 -16.84 6.71 7.77
N GLU A 262 -17.72 7.39 8.51
CA GLU A 262 -17.42 8.63 9.23
C GLU A 262 -18.32 8.77 10.47
N PHE A 263 -17.80 9.44 11.51
CA PHE A 263 -18.47 9.58 12.81
C PHE A 263 -19.86 10.24 12.72
N THR A 264 -20.02 11.23 11.84
CA THR A 264 -21.29 11.94 11.60
C THR A 264 -22.40 11.02 11.07
N HIS A 265 -22.04 9.85 10.53
CA HIS A 265 -22.97 8.84 10.00
C HIS A 265 -22.99 7.57 10.86
N LYS A 266 -22.66 7.66 12.15
CA LYS A 266 -22.54 6.51 13.06
C LYS A 266 -23.71 5.52 12.99
N ALA A 267 -24.96 5.99 13.05
CA ALA A 267 -26.13 5.10 13.01
C ALA A 267 -26.16 4.23 11.73
N ARG A 268 -25.84 4.86 10.58
CA ARG A 268 -25.76 4.18 9.29
C ARG A 268 -24.58 3.22 9.23
N VAL A 269 -23.42 3.65 9.70
CA VAL A 269 -22.21 2.84 9.79
C VAL A 269 -22.45 1.58 10.62
N MET A 270 -23.06 1.71 11.81
CA MET A 270 -23.37 0.56 12.67
C MET A 270 -24.37 -0.39 12.02
N ALA A 271 -25.37 0.13 11.30
CA ALA A 271 -26.36 -0.70 10.62
C ALA A 271 -25.82 -1.41 9.37
N GLU A 272 -24.89 -0.79 8.63
CA GLU A 272 -24.44 -1.28 7.32
C GLU A 272 -23.06 -1.96 7.35
N ILE A 273 -22.10 -1.47 8.16
CA ILE A 273 -20.74 -2.04 8.24
C ILE A 273 -20.72 -3.29 9.12
N VAL A 274 -21.37 -3.29 10.29
CA VAL A 274 -21.32 -4.41 11.25
C VAL A 274 -21.76 -5.73 10.60
N PRO A 275 -22.89 -5.81 9.86
CA PRO A 275 -23.28 -7.06 9.20
C PRO A 275 -22.27 -7.50 8.13
N LYS A 276 -21.70 -6.55 7.37
CA LYS A 276 -20.68 -6.84 6.35
C LYS A 276 -19.40 -7.39 7.00
N LEU A 277 -18.86 -6.71 7.99
CA LEU A 277 -17.66 -7.18 8.69
C LEU A 277 -17.90 -8.54 9.38
N LYS A 278 -19.04 -8.71 10.07
CA LYS A 278 -19.41 -9.99 10.67
C LYS A 278 -19.47 -11.13 9.65
N ALA A 279 -20.00 -10.89 8.46
CA ALA A 279 -20.02 -11.88 7.39
C ALA A 279 -18.60 -12.30 6.96
N LEU A 280 -17.67 -11.34 6.81
CA LEU A 280 -16.27 -11.63 6.51
C LEU A 280 -15.59 -12.40 7.66
N CYS A 281 -15.83 -12.02 8.92
CA CYS A 281 -15.30 -12.72 10.09
C CYS A 281 -15.81 -14.15 10.19
N LEU A 282 -17.11 -14.41 9.93
CA LEU A 282 -17.68 -15.75 9.92
C LEU A 282 -17.11 -16.60 8.79
N GLN A 283 -16.89 -16.00 7.62
CA GLN A 283 -16.25 -16.69 6.49
C GLN A 283 -14.80 -17.06 6.85
N ALA A 284 -14.00 -16.12 7.37
CA ALA A 284 -12.63 -16.37 7.82
C ALA A 284 -12.58 -17.44 8.94
N LYS A 285 -13.52 -17.39 9.89
CA LYS A 285 -13.69 -18.40 10.95
C LYS A 285 -13.94 -19.79 10.37
N SER A 286 -14.73 -19.92 9.30
CA SER A 286 -14.99 -21.22 8.66
C SER A 286 -13.74 -21.88 8.06
N TYR A 287 -12.70 -21.09 7.76
CA TYR A 287 -11.40 -21.55 7.32
C TYR A 287 -10.35 -21.58 8.43
N ASN A 288 -10.68 -21.09 9.62
CA ASN A 288 -9.76 -20.93 10.74
C ASN A 288 -8.52 -20.09 10.37
N ILE A 289 -8.75 -18.96 9.70
CA ILE A 289 -7.72 -17.98 9.33
C ILE A 289 -7.91 -16.67 10.10
N GLY A 290 -6.82 -15.91 10.26
CA GLY A 290 -6.88 -14.57 10.83
C GLY A 290 -7.53 -13.56 9.89
N LEU A 291 -8.37 -12.68 10.44
CA LEU A 291 -8.85 -11.46 9.79
C LEU A 291 -8.47 -10.29 10.69
N THR A 292 -7.70 -9.35 10.13
CA THR A 292 -7.24 -8.15 10.81
C THR A 292 -8.00 -6.95 10.25
N VAL A 293 -8.60 -6.14 11.13
CA VAL A 293 -9.16 -4.84 10.74
C VAL A 293 -8.03 -3.82 10.84
N ASP A 294 -7.68 -3.21 9.71
CA ASP A 294 -6.63 -2.19 9.66
C ASP A 294 -7.09 -0.91 10.38
N ALA A 295 -6.17 -0.27 11.09
CA ALA A 295 -6.38 1.07 11.63
C ALA A 295 -6.20 2.12 10.51
N GLU A 296 -7.12 3.07 10.44
CA GLU A 296 -7.13 4.13 9.41
C GLU A 296 -6.85 5.50 10.06
N GLU A 297 -7.55 6.56 9.66
CA GLU A 297 -7.40 7.91 10.23
C GLU A 297 -7.81 7.98 11.70
N SER A 298 -7.21 8.90 12.46
CA SER A 298 -7.40 9.02 13.91
C SER A 298 -8.87 9.25 14.31
N GLU A 299 -9.61 9.98 13.48
CA GLU A 299 -11.02 10.35 13.60
C GLU A 299 -11.94 9.12 13.49
N ARG A 300 -11.43 8.03 12.92
CA ARG A 300 -12.13 6.75 12.76
C ARG A 300 -11.83 5.76 13.88
N LEU A 301 -10.90 6.04 14.79
CA LEU A 301 -10.56 5.13 15.88
C LEU A 301 -11.77 4.83 16.78
N ASP A 302 -12.51 5.84 17.24
CA ASP A 302 -13.58 5.61 18.20
C ASP A 302 -14.75 4.83 17.59
N ILE A 303 -15.10 5.10 16.32
CA ILE A 303 -16.15 4.38 15.61
C ILE A 303 -15.71 2.97 15.16
N SER A 304 -14.42 2.75 14.89
CA SER A 304 -13.91 1.40 14.60
C SER A 304 -14.05 0.48 15.81
N LEU A 305 -13.79 1.01 17.01
CA LEU A 305 -13.97 0.28 18.26
C LEU A 305 -15.44 -0.11 18.50
N ASP A 306 -16.40 0.79 18.20
CA ASP A 306 -17.83 0.46 18.27
C ASP A 306 -18.19 -0.70 17.33
N ILE A 307 -17.65 -0.69 16.11
CA ILE A 307 -17.89 -1.74 15.11
C ILE A 307 -17.28 -3.06 15.56
N ILE A 308 -16.04 -3.05 16.06
CA ILE A 308 -15.34 -4.25 16.54
C ILE A 308 -16.04 -4.84 17.76
N GLU A 309 -16.54 -4.03 18.68
CA GLU A 309 -17.30 -4.49 19.85
C GLU A 309 -18.63 -5.17 19.46
N ALA A 310 -19.26 -4.72 18.38
CA ALA A 310 -20.54 -5.25 17.91
C ALA A 310 -20.43 -6.55 17.09
N VAL A 311 -19.26 -6.88 16.54
CA VAL A 311 -19.02 -8.05 15.66
C VAL A 311 -18.67 -9.30 16.46
#